data_AF-F9DMG9-F1
#
_entry.id   AF-F9DMG9-F1
#
_cell.length_a   1.000
_cell.length_b   1.000
_cell.length_c   1.000
_cell.angle_alpha   90.00
_cell.angle_beta   90.00
_cell.angle_gamma   90.00
#
_symmetry.space_group_name_H-M   'P 1'
#
loop_
_entity.id
_entity.type
_entity.pdbx_description
1 polymer ?
#
loop_
_entity_poly.entity_id
_entity_poly.type
_entity_poly.pdbx_seq_one_letter_code
_entity_poly.pdbx_strand_id
1 'polypeptide(L)'
;MQEQIRTLLLQVDDVIAQDNAAKREGVEFTAALLDEISEELNKSLESVPEPKTKEEKRAVRTKKKQLKELEKKRNKLQEYDWHLEVMGERNSYSKTDPDATFMHMKEDAMRNGQTKPGYNLQIATENQFITDFALYANRTDTLTLSSFLESFKSRYHRYTKTVV
;
A
#
# COMPACT_ATOMS: atom_id res chain seq x y z
N MET A 1 19.34 -18.81 30.62
CA MET A 1 19.69 -18.12 29.35
C MET A 1 18.58 -18.24 28.30
N GLN A 2 18.12 -19.44 27.93
CA GLN A 2 17.00 -19.59 26.95
C GLN A 2 15.65 -19.05 27.45
N GLU A 3 15.37 -19.14 28.75
CA GLU A 3 14.11 -18.70 29.33
C GLU A 3 14.00 -17.17 29.37
N GLN A 4 15.10 -16.47 29.68
CA GLN A 4 15.19 -15.02 29.61
C GLN A 4 14.97 -14.49 28.19
N ILE A 5 15.48 -15.19 27.17
CA ILE A 5 15.25 -14.86 25.75
C ILE A 5 13.78 -15.01 25.39
N ARG A 6 13.11 -16.09 25.84
CA ARG A 6 11.67 -16.29 25.60
C ARG A 6 10.83 -15.20 26.25
N THR A 7 11.13 -14.82 27.49
CA THR A 7 10.44 -13.73 28.18
C THR A 7 10.60 -12.40 27.44
N LEU A 8 11.80 -12.12 26.93
CA LEU A 8 12.08 -10.90 26.16
C LEU A 8 11.32 -10.87 24.83
N LEU A 9 11.23 -12.00 24.12
CA LEU A 9 10.46 -12.10 22.88
C LEU A 9 8.97 -11.89 23.12
N LEU A 10 8.40 -12.48 24.19
CA LEU A 10 7.00 -12.27 24.56
C LEU A 10 6.71 -10.80 24.88
N GLN A 11 7.63 -10.11 25.56
CA GLN A 11 7.49 -8.67 25.83
C GLN A 11 7.54 -7.83 24.56
N VAL A 12 8.36 -8.22 23.57
CA VAL A 12 8.40 -7.55 22.26
C VAL A 12 7.09 -7.75 21.52
N ASP A 13 6.56 -8.98 21.50
CA ASP A 13 5.28 -9.28 20.83
C ASP A 13 4.10 -8.53 21.48
N ASP A 14 4.07 -8.42 22.81
CA ASP A 14 3.06 -7.64 23.54
C ASP A 14 3.13 -6.14 23.22
N VAL A 15 4.34 -5.58 23.12
CA VAL A 15 4.54 -4.17 22.74
C VAL A 15 4.11 -3.93 21.29
N ILE A 16 4.41 -4.85 20.38
CA ILE A 16 3.96 -4.79 18.98
C ILE A 16 2.42 -4.86 18.91
N ALA A 17 1.80 -5.74 19.70
CA ALA A 17 0.35 -5.89 19.75
C ALA A 17 -0.32 -4.61 20.30
N GLN A 18 0.23 -3.99 21.33
CA GLN A 18 -0.27 -2.74 21.90
C GLN A 18 -0.13 -1.56 20.93
N ASP A 19 1.01 -1.41 20.26
CA ASP A 19 1.22 -0.34 19.27
C ASP A 19 0.29 -0.49 18.06
N ASN A 20 0.06 -1.73 17.62
CA ASN A 20 -0.90 -2.04 16.55
C ASN A 20 -2.37 -1.84 16.98
N ALA A 21 -2.71 -2.08 18.26
CA ALA A 21 -4.05 -1.85 18.79
C ALA A 21 -4.33 -0.34 18.99
N ALA A 22 -3.35 0.42 19.48
CA ALA A 22 -3.47 1.86 19.67
C ALA A 22 -3.61 2.65 18.34
N LYS A 23 -3.17 2.07 17.22
CA LYS A 23 -3.34 2.65 15.87
C LYS A 23 -4.78 2.56 15.31
N ARG A 24 -5.77 2.02 16.05
CA ARG A 24 -7.12 1.73 15.53
C ARG A 24 -8.25 2.67 15.96
N GLU A 25 -7.96 3.81 16.57
CA GLU A 25 -8.98 4.85 16.81
C GLU A 25 -8.76 6.09 15.92
N GLY A 26 -8.44 5.85 14.65
CA GLY A 26 -8.65 6.86 13.62
C GLY A 26 -10.09 6.76 13.13
N VAL A 27 -10.87 7.84 13.19
CA VAL A 27 -12.09 7.93 12.40
C VAL A 27 -11.69 7.72 10.94
N GLU A 28 -12.09 6.60 10.34
CA GLU A 28 -11.86 6.35 8.92
C GLU A 28 -12.72 7.33 8.12
N PHE A 29 -12.10 8.44 7.72
CA PHE A 29 -12.71 9.35 6.76
C PHE A 29 -12.77 8.62 5.43
N THR A 30 -13.96 8.19 5.02
CA THR A 30 -14.19 7.62 3.70
C THR A 30 -14.57 8.73 2.72
N ALA A 31 -14.31 8.51 1.42
CA ALA A 31 -14.69 9.47 0.38
C ALA A 31 -16.21 9.72 0.37
N ALA A 32 -17.01 8.70 0.70
CA ALA A 32 -18.46 8.80 0.83
C ALA A 32 -18.90 9.73 1.97
N LEU A 33 -18.21 9.70 3.12
CA LEU A 33 -18.54 10.55 4.27
C LEU A 33 -18.22 12.03 3.97
N LEU A 34 -17.16 12.29 3.19
CA LEU A 34 -16.87 13.64 2.68
C LEU A 34 -17.90 14.12 1.65
N ASP A 35 -18.52 13.21 0.90
CA ASP A 35 -19.60 13.53 -0.04
C ASP A 35 -20.86 13.96 0.69
N GLU A 36 -21.27 13.21 1.70
CA GLU A 36 -22.43 13.55 2.53
C GLU A 36 -22.28 14.92 3.17
N ILE A 37 -21.11 15.21 3.75
CA ILE A 37 -20.80 16.52 4.34
C ILE A 37 -20.84 17.62 3.27
N SER A 38 -20.30 17.36 2.08
CA SER A 38 -20.29 18.34 0.99
C SER A 38 -21.70 18.63 0.47
N GLU A 39 -22.56 17.62 0.35
CA GLU A 39 -23.96 17.76 -0.03
C GLU A 39 -24.76 18.53 1.02
N GLU A 40 -24.57 18.25 2.30
CA GLU A 40 -25.24 18.97 3.39
C GLU A 40 -24.82 20.45 3.40
N LEU A 41 -23.53 20.73 3.19
CA LEU A 41 -23.02 22.10 3.07
C LEU A 41 -23.60 22.82 1.85
N ASN A 42 -23.79 22.11 0.73
CA ASN A 42 -24.35 22.67 -0.50
C ASN A 42 -25.86 22.96 -0.36
N LYS A 43 -26.63 22.03 0.21
CA LYS A 43 -28.05 22.27 0.54
C LYS A 43 -28.22 23.46 1.48
N SER A 44 -27.34 23.60 2.47
CA SER A 44 -27.29 24.75 3.38
C SER A 44 -26.89 26.07 2.71
N LEU A 45 -26.34 26.04 1.50
CA LEU A 45 -26.05 27.23 0.69
C LEU A 45 -27.21 27.59 -0.23
N GLU A 46 -27.92 26.59 -0.77
CA GLU A 46 -29.09 26.79 -1.63
C GLU A 46 -30.32 27.28 -0.85
N SER A 47 -30.46 26.91 0.42
CA SER A 47 -31.56 27.34 1.28
C SER A 47 -31.44 28.79 1.77
N VAL A 48 -30.30 29.46 1.55
CA VAL A 48 -30.06 30.84 2.00
C VAL A 48 -30.53 31.81 0.92
N PRO A 49 -31.45 32.77 1.23
CA PRO A 49 -31.90 33.76 0.27
C PRO A 49 -30.73 34.63 -0.23
N GLU A 50 -30.88 35.24 -1.42
CA GLU A 50 -29.81 36.03 -2.03
C GLU A 50 -29.22 37.05 -1.04
N PRO A 51 -27.89 37.04 -0.83
CA PRO A 51 -27.25 37.84 0.21
C PRO A 51 -27.36 39.33 -0.13
N LYS A 52 -28.10 40.08 0.69
CA LYS A 52 -28.34 41.52 0.51
C LYS A 52 -27.26 42.34 1.20
N THR A 53 -26.66 41.80 2.26
CA THR A 53 -25.71 42.50 3.14
C THR A 53 -24.26 42.13 2.83
N LYS A 54 -23.30 43.05 3.06
CA LYS A 54 -21.86 42.84 2.79
C LYS A 54 -21.28 41.68 3.59
N GLU A 55 -21.81 41.43 4.79
CA GLU A 55 -21.42 40.34 5.69
C GLU A 55 -21.95 38.98 5.22
N GLU A 56 -23.20 38.91 4.76
CA GLU A 56 -23.79 37.69 4.19
C GLU A 56 -23.02 37.26 2.92
N LYS A 57 -22.63 38.21 2.07
CA LYS A 57 -21.77 37.94 0.90
C LYS A 57 -20.41 37.36 1.31
N ARG A 58 -19.84 37.78 2.44
CA ARG A 58 -18.59 37.21 2.99
C ARG A 58 -18.82 35.80 3.56
N ALA A 59 -19.94 35.56 4.25
CA ALA A 59 -20.32 34.24 4.77
C ALA A 59 -20.54 33.21 3.65
N VAL A 60 -21.23 33.58 2.57
CA VAL A 60 -21.40 32.71 1.39
C VAL A 60 -20.04 32.44 0.72
N ARG A 61 -19.17 33.44 0.60
CA ARG A 61 -17.83 33.26 0.01
C ARG A 61 -16.94 32.33 0.84
N THR A 62 -17.02 32.39 2.17
CA THR A 62 -16.24 31.51 3.06
C THR A 62 -16.74 30.07 3.00
N LYS A 63 -18.06 29.85 3.05
CA LYS A 63 -18.66 28.52 2.85
C LYS A 63 -18.31 27.92 1.48
N LYS A 64 -18.39 28.69 0.38
CA LYS A 64 -17.95 28.23 -0.95
C LYS A 64 -16.47 27.86 -1.01
N LYS A 65 -15.61 28.55 -0.24
CA LYS A 65 -14.19 28.16 -0.12
C LYS A 65 -14.05 26.84 0.63
N GLN A 66 -14.78 26.66 1.74
CA GLN A 66 -14.77 25.40 2.50
C GLN A 66 -15.21 24.22 1.63
N LEU A 67 -16.24 24.39 0.80
CA LEU A 67 -16.71 23.37 -0.14
C LEU A 67 -15.64 22.98 -1.16
N LYS A 68 -14.93 23.96 -1.75
CA LYS A 68 -13.78 23.68 -2.63
C LYS A 68 -12.64 22.94 -1.95
N GLU A 69 -12.37 23.25 -0.68
CA GLU A 69 -11.34 22.54 0.08
C GLU A 69 -11.77 21.11 0.44
N LEU A 70 -13.05 20.89 0.72
CA LEU A 70 -13.62 19.56 0.92
C LEU A 70 -13.52 18.72 -0.37
N GLU A 71 -13.88 19.27 -1.52
CA GLU A 71 -13.74 18.59 -2.82
C GLU A 71 -12.28 18.17 -3.10
N LYS A 72 -11.31 19.06 -2.83
CA LYS A 72 -9.89 18.73 -2.98
C LYS A 72 -9.47 17.57 -2.08
N LYS A 73 -9.90 17.60 -0.82
CA LYS A 73 -9.59 16.53 0.15
C LYS A 73 -10.23 15.21 -0.27
N ARG A 74 -11.48 15.24 -0.74
CA ARG A 74 -12.18 14.08 -1.28
C ARG A 74 -11.41 13.46 -2.44
N ASN A 75 -11.04 14.26 -3.44
CA ASN A 75 -10.27 13.77 -4.60
C ASN A 75 -8.94 13.15 -4.17
N LYS A 76 -8.26 13.76 -3.19
CA LYS A 76 -6.99 13.24 -2.68
C LYS A 76 -7.19 11.93 -1.92
N LEU A 77 -8.27 11.80 -1.15
CA LEU A 77 -8.60 10.58 -0.44
C LEU A 77 -8.92 9.43 -1.42
N GLN A 78 -9.71 9.70 -2.45
CA GLN A 78 -9.95 8.72 -3.53
C GLN A 78 -8.66 8.28 -4.22
N GLU A 79 -7.73 9.21 -4.44
CA GLU A 79 -6.41 8.88 -4.99
C GLU A 79 -5.63 7.95 -4.04
N TYR A 80 -5.67 8.19 -2.73
CA TYR A 80 -5.04 7.31 -1.74
C TYR A 80 -5.68 5.93 -1.69
N ASP A 81 -7.01 5.84 -1.73
CA ASP A 81 -7.73 4.57 -1.76
C ASP A 81 -7.33 3.76 -3.01
N TRP A 82 -7.26 4.42 -4.17
CA TRP A 82 -6.76 3.81 -5.40
C TRP A 82 -5.30 3.34 -5.27
N HIS A 83 -4.42 4.14 -4.68
CA HIS A 83 -3.03 3.75 -4.45
C HIS A 83 -2.92 2.54 -3.53
N LEU A 84 -3.76 2.46 -2.48
CA LEU A 84 -3.81 1.32 -1.55
C LEU A 84 -4.33 0.05 -2.24
N GLU A 85 -5.36 0.18 -3.07
CA GLU A 85 -5.91 -0.93 -3.85
C GLU A 85 -4.87 -1.49 -4.83
N VAL A 86 -4.20 -0.62 -5.58
CA VAL A 86 -3.13 -1.02 -6.52
C VAL A 86 -1.96 -1.65 -5.78
N MET A 87 -1.55 -1.09 -4.66
CA MET A 87 -0.43 -1.58 -3.86
C MET A 87 -0.73 -2.97 -3.25
N GLY A 88 -1.96 -3.19 -2.79
CA GLY A 88 -2.39 -4.45 -2.17
C GLY A 88 -1.53 -4.79 -0.95
N GLU A 89 -1.01 -6.00 -0.88
CA GLU A 89 -0.10 -6.45 0.21
C GLU A 89 1.35 -5.97 0.03
N ARG A 90 1.69 -5.36 -1.10
CA ARG A 90 3.06 -4.95 -1.42
C ARG A 90 3.37 -3.62 -0.74
N ASN A 91 4.66 -3.30 -0.54
CA ASN A 91 5.04 -2.02 0.10
C ASN A 91 5.28 -0.87 -0.90
N SER A 92 5.33 -1.16 -2.19
CA SER A 92 5.66 -0.19 -3.25
C SER A 92 5.24 -0.74 -4.61
N TYR A 93 5.02 0.14 -5.58
CA TYR A 93 4.78 -0.25 -6.97
C TYR A 93 5.33 0.83 -7.92
N SER A 94 5.68 0.48 -9.16
CA SER A 94 6.13 1.44 -10.16
C SER A 94 4.98 2.20 -10.79
N LYS A 95 5.16 3.51 -11.03
CA LYS A 95 4.17 4.32 -11.74
C LYS A 95 3.92 3.85 -13.18
N THR A 96 4.93 3.29 -13.84
CA THR A 96 4.84 2.83 -15.24
C THR A 96 4.41 1.38 -15.36
N ASP A 97 4.69 0.57 -14.34
CA ASP A 97 4.39 -0.86 -14.27
C ASP A 97 3.93 -1.20 -12.85
N PRO A 98 2.61 -1.15 -12.57
CA PRO A 98 2.08 -1.38 -11.24
C PRO A 98 2.41 -2.75 -10.64
N ASP A 99 2.85 -3.71 -11.43
CA ASP A 99 3.23 -5.05 -10.95
C ASP A 99 4.67 -5.08 -10.41
N ALA A 100 5.53 -4.17 -10.86
CA ALA A 100 6.93 -4.06 -10.44
C ALA A 100 7.07 -3.33 -9.09
N THR A 101 7.94 -3.82 -8.20
CA THR A 101 8.18 -3.21 -6.88
C THR A 101 9.58 -2.64 -6.80
N PHE A 102 9.78 -1.66 -5.91
CA PHE A 102 11.07 -1.01 -5.74
C PHE A 102 12.02 -1.89 -4.91
N MET A 103 13.10 -2.33 -5.56
CA MET A 103 14.12 -3.22 -4.99
C MET A 103 15.50 -2.58 -5.08
N HIS A 104 16.42 -2.99 -4.19
CA HIS A 104 17.83 -2.65 -4.35
C HIS A 104 18.43 -3.50 -5.45
N MET A 105 18.90 -2.84 -6.52
CA MET A 105 19.56 -3.52 -7.62
C MET A 105 21.02 -3.81 -7.27
N LYS A 106 21.58 -4.89 -7.82
CA LYS A 106 23.02 -5.18 -7.73
C LYS A 106 23.85 -4.10 -8.44
N GLU A 107 23.33 -3.56 -9.54
CA GLU A 107 23.92 -2.42 -10.23
C GLU A 107 23.53 -1.10 -9.55
N ASP A 108 24.23 -0.79 -8.46
CA ASP A 108 24.25 0.52 -7.83
C ASP A 108 25.58 1.22 -8.15
N ALA A 109 25.74 1.64 -9.41
CA ALA A 109 26.97 2.27 -9.90
C ALA A 109 27.30 3.57 -9.16
N MET A 110 26.28 4.29 -8.65
CA MET A 110 26.46 5.54 -7.91
C MET A 110 26.58 5.33 -6.39
N ARG A 111 26.43 4.08 -5.90
CA ARG A 111 26.41 3.71 -4.47
C ARG A 111 25.48 4.59 -3.63
N ASN A 112 24.38 5.03 -4.23
CA ASN A 112 23.42 5.93 -3.60
C ASN A 112 22.27 5.16 -2.94
N GLY A 113 22.26 3.82 -3.04
CA GLY A 113 21.22 2.97 -2.49
C GLY A 113 19.85 3.17 -3.16
N GLN A 114 19.81 3.77 -4.35
CA GLN A 114 18.54 4.04 -5.01
C GLN A 114 17.84 2.74 -5.41
N THR A 115 16.62 2.56 -4.92
CA THR A 115 15.78 1.45 -5.34
C THR A 115 15.25 1.71 -6.74
N LYS A 116 15.16 0.64 -7.53
CA LYS A 116 14.60 0.69 -8.89
C LYS A 116 13.45 -0.30 -8.96
N PRO A 117 12.41 -0.01 -9.76
CA PRO A 117 11.35 -0.97 -9.97
C PRO A 117 11.91 -2.19 -10.68
N GLY A 118 11.53 -3.37 -10.21
CA GLY A 118 11.97 -4.62 -10.77
C GLY A 118 11.19 -5.80 -10.24
N TYR A 119 11.60 -6.98 -10.72
CA TYR A 119 11.08 -8.27 -10.31
C TYR A 119 12.24 -9.13 -9.82
N ASN A 120 11.96 -9.95 -8.82
CA ASN A 120 12.89 -10.97 -8.41
C ASN A 120 12.66 -12.22 -9.29
N LEU A 121 13.66 -12.56 -10.10
CA LEU A 121 13.62 -13.70 -11.02
C LEU A 121 14.24 -14.93 -10.36
N GLN A 122 13.44 -15.97 -10.18
CA GLN A 122 13.91 -17.29 -9.76
C GLN A 122 13.98 -18.23 -10.96
N ILE A 123 15.05 -19.01 -11.05
CA ILE A 123 15.32 -19.94 -12.14
C ILE A 123 15.70 -21.29 -11.56
N ALA A 124 15.03 -22.35 -12.01
CA ALA A 124 15.42 -23.73 -11.76
C ALA A 124 16.21 -24.25 -12.95
N THR A 125 17.33 -24.91 -12.66
CA THR A 125 18.14 -25.55 -13.69
C THR A 125 18.42 -27.01 -13.34
N GLU A 126 18.45 -27.86 -14.35
CA GLU A 126 18.82 -29.27 -14.24
C GLU A 126 19.67 -29.65 -15.45
N ASN A 127 20.84 -30.26 -15.23
CA ASN A 127 21.75 -30.70 -16.29
C ASN A 127 22.05 -29.62 -17.36
N GLN A 128 22.28 -28.37 -16.92
CA GLN A 128 22.53 -27.19 -17.78
C GLN A 128 21.31 -26.71 -18.58
N PHE A 129 20.12 -27.23 -18.33
CA PHE A 129 18.86 -26.75 -18.91
C PHE A 129 18.06 -25.96 -17.89
N ILE A 130 17.40 -24.90 -18.34
CA ILE A 130 16.39 -24.19 -17.54
C ILE A 130 15.11 -25.04 -17.54
N THR A 131 14.65 -25.43 -16.36
CA THR A 131 13.45 -26.28 -16.20
C THR A 131 12.24 -25.47 -15.76
N ASP A 132 12.41 -24.44 -14.94
CA ASP A 132 11.33 -23.55 -14.53
C ASP A 132 11.85 -22.14 -14.26
N PHE A 133 10.98 -21.15 -14.35
CA PHE A 133 11.29 -19.78 -13.98
C PHE A 133 10.03 -19.09 -13.46
N ALA A 134 10.21 -18.12 -12.57
CA ALA A 134 9.12 -17.30 -12.07
C ALA A 134 9.61 -15.90 -11.71
N LEU A 135 8.73 -14.93 -11.92
CA LEU A 135 8.93 -13.54 -11.55
C LEU A 135 8.10 -13.23 -10.32
N TYR A 136 8.73 -12.60 -9.33
CA TYR A 136 8.08 -12.23 -8.09
C TYR A 136 8.21 -10.73 -7.84
N ALA A 137 7.12 -10.15 -7.35
CA ALA A 137 7.08 -8.79 -6.84
C ALA A 137 7.80 -8.65 -5.48
N ASN A 138 8.10 -9.76 -4.80
CA ASN A 138 8.77 -9.74 -3.49
C ASN A 138 10.28 -9.55 -3.64
N ARG A 139 10.84 -8.65 -2.82
CA ARG A 139 12.28 -8.33 -2.84
C ARG A 139 13.17 -9.50 -2.44
N THR A 140 12.68 -10.39 -1.59
CA THR A 140 13.50 -11.44 -0.96
C THR A 140 12.99 -12.82 -1.35
N ASP A 141 13.93 -13.72 -1.63
CA ASP A 141 13.64 -15.08 -2.11
C ASP A 141 12.95 -16.00 -1.10
N THR A 142 13.02 -15.66 0.19
CA THR A 142 12.59 -16.53 1.28
C THR A 142 11.08 -16.79 1.25
N LEU A 143 10.29 -15.79 0.86
CA LEU A 143 8.84 -15.91 0.76
C LEU A 143 8.40 -16.49 -0.60
N THR A 144 9.25 -16.40 -1.62
CA THR A 144 8.90 -16.78 -2.99
C THR A 144 9.27 -18.23 -3.32
N LEU A 145 10.24 -18.81 -2.60
CA LEU A 145 10.67 -20.19 -2.80
C LEU A 145 9.53 -21.20 -2.65
N SER A 146 8.63 -21.01 -1.67
CA SER A 146 7.49 -21.92 -1.46
C SER A 146 6.57 -21.93 -2.69
N SER A 147 6.17 -20.75 -3.16
CA SER A 147 5.36 -20.59 -4.36
C SER A 147 6.06 -21.15 -5.61
N PHE A 148 7.39 -20.99 -5.69
CA PHE A 148 8.18 -21.50 -6.81
C PHE A 148 8.20 -23.02 -6.87
N LEU A 149 8.41 -23.69 -5.73
CA LEU A 149 8.40 -25.15 -5.65
C LEU A 149 7.00 -25.74 -5.89
N GLU A 150 5.94 -25.02 -5.52
CA GLU A 150 4.57 -25.39 -5.87
C GLU A 150 4.31 -25.29 -7.37
N SER A 151 4.77 -24.21 -8.02
CA SER A 151 4.75 -24.07 -9.49
C SER A 151 5.46 -25.26 -10.16
N PHE A 152 6.68 -25.58 -9.71
CA PHE A 152 7.45 -26.70 -10.22
C PHE A 152 6.69 -28.03 -10.07
N LYS A 153 6.12 -28.28 -8.88
CA LYS A 153 5.33 -29.50 -8.63
C LYS A 153 4.10 -29.57 -9.51
N SER A 154 3.40 -28.46 -9.73
CA SER A 154 2.25 -28.40 -10.62
C SER A 154 2.63 -28.80 -12.04
N ARG A 155 3.79 -28.34 -12.53
CA ARG A 155 4.29 -28.64 -13.87
C ARG A 155 4.75 -30.09 -14.04
N TYR A 156 5.52 -30.62 -13.08
CA TYR A 156 6.19 -31.92 -13.20
C TYR A 156 5.56 -33.04 -12.37
N HIS A 157 4.47 -32.75 -11.65
CA HIS A 157 3.76 -33.68 -10.76
C HIS A 157 4.66 -34.30 -9.67
N ARG A 158 5.76 -33.62 -9.33
CA ARG A 158 6.81 -34.09 -8.42
C ARG A 158 7.59 -32.89 -7.87
N TYR A 159 8.10 -33.00 -6.63
CA TYR A 159 9.08 -32.06 -6.08
C TYR A 159 10.52 -32.36 -6.53
N THR A 160 11.34 -31.31 -6.58
CA THR A 160 12.79 -31.41 -6.77
C THR A 160 13.41 -32.33 -5.71
N LYS A 161 14.48 -33.06 -6.07
CA LYS A 161 15.19 -33.92 -5.11
C LYS A 161 16.07 -33.11 -4.15
N THR A 162 16.66 -32.04 -4.70
CA THR A 162 17.63 -31.19 -4.01
C THR A 162 17.36 -29.75 -4.44
N VAL A 163 17.37 -28.83 -3.49
CA VAL A 163 17.40 -27.39 -3.71
C VAL A 163 18.77 -26.94 -3.21
N VAL A 164 19.53 -26.25 -4.07
CA VAL A 164 20.89 -25.77 -3.80
C VAL A 164 20.89 -24.25 -3.77
#